data_AF-A0A541AZW8-F1
#
_entry.id   AF-A0A541AZW8-F1
#
_cell.length_a   1.000
_cell.length_b   1.000
_cell.length_c   1.000
_cell.angle_alpha   90.00
_cell.angle_beta   90.00
_cell.angle_gamma   90.00
#
_symmetry.space_group_name_H-M   'P 1'
#
loop_
_entity.id
_entity.type
_entity.pdbx_description
1 polymer ?
#
loop_
_entity_poly.entity_id
_entity_poly.type
_entity_poly.pdbx_seq_one_letter_code
_entity_poly.pdbx_strand_id
1 'polypeptide(L)'
;MDSLVDALSTQAAPWWAVPLSMIVGVLLGVFAVRRGRVAPAAAGAAPADPQVRSIYVRFLAATDTAHNSIVAVDSQVLADADLEQALESADPNLRSLARAIVDLDGMVNELRILAPAPVVDSAVEFFGFVTDSTMDGVHDCDDFRARYTARKSAFVDAVRDAHGERRLSSR
;
A
#
# COMPACT_ATOMS: atom_id res chain seq x y z
N MET A 1 -50.73 -13.61 14.95
CA MET A 1 -50.19 -12.91 13.76
C MET A 1 -49.80 -11.53 14.22
N ASP A 2 -48.83 -11.49 15.13
CA ASP A 2 -48.18 -10.31 15.70
C ASP A 2 -46.69 -10.63 15.54
N SER A 3 -46.18 -10.41 14.33
CA SER A 3 -45.62 -9.14 13.89
C SER A 3 -44.13 -9.11 14.25
N LEU A 4 -43.34 -9.57 13.28
CA LEU A 4 -41.88 -9.49 13.15
C LEU A 4 -41.29 -8.10 13.46
N VAL A 5 -42.13 -7.07 13.62
CA VAL A 5 -41.76 -5.71 14.00
C VAL A 5 -41.26 -5.65 15.46
N ASP A 6 -41.74 -6.52 16.36
CA ASP A 6 -41.32 -6.51 17.77
C ASP A 6 -39.96 -7.21 18.03
N ALA A 7 -39.49 -8.01 17.07
CA ALA A 7 -38.16 -8.63 17.14
C ALA A 7 -37.03 -7.70 16.63
N LEU A 8 -37.37 -6.61 15.94
CA LEU A 8 -36.42 -5.63 15.42
C LEU A 8 -36.24 -4.40 16.33
N SER A 9 -37.08 -4.25 17.35
CA SER A 9 -37.09 -3.08 18.24
C SER A 9 -36.29 -3.28 19.54
N THR A 10 -35.84 -4.49 19.88
CA THR A 10 -35.24 -4.75 21.19
C THR A 10 -34.00 -5.65 21.14
N GLN A 11 -32.92 -5.16 20.54
CA GLN A 11 -31.56 -5.41 21.06
C GLN A 11 -30.60 -4.41 20.44
N ALA A 12 -30.30 -3.37 21.24
CA ALA A 12 -29.15 -2.53 21.08
C ALA A 12 -27.89 -3.41 21.13
N ALA A 13 -27.42 -3.86 19.97
CA ALA A 13 -26.08 -4.41 19.80
C ALA A 13 -25.19 -3.26 19.30
N PRO A 14 -24.16 -2.87 20.05
CA PRO A 14 -23.30 -1.79 19.65
C PRO A 14 -22.56 -2.13 18.35
N TRP A 15 -22.73 -1.29 17.35
CA TRP A 15 -22.09 -1.35 16.03
C TRP A 15 -20.56 -1.16 16.07
N TRP A 16 -19.97 -1.01 17.25
CA TRP A 16 -18.52 -0.95 17.48
C TRP A 16 -17.87 -2.32 17.78
N ALA A 17 -18.63 -3.42 17.71
CA ALA A 17 -18.14 -4.77 18.01
C ALA A 17 -17.98 -5.68 16.77
N VAL A 18 -17.51 -5.13 15.64
CA VAL A 18 -16.85 -5.96 14.63
C VAL A 18 -15.36 -5.95 14.96
N PRO A 19 -14.77 -7.05 15.46
CA PRO A 19 -13.40 -7.03 15.92
C PRO A 19 -12.45 -6.84 14.73
N LEU A 20 -11.59 -5.83 14.84
CA LEU A 20 -10.42 -5.53 13.99
C LEU A 20 -9.56 -6.77 13.63
N SER A 21 -9.73 -7.90 14.33
CA SER A 21 -9.11 -9.18 14.00
C SER A 21 -9.54 -9.74 12.63
N MET A 22 -10.70 -9.35 12.09
CA MET A 22 -11.10 -9.79 10.75
C MET A 22 -10.32 -9.09 9.63
N ILE A 23 -9.87 -7.85 9.83
CA ILE A 23 -9.14 -7.09 8.81
C ILE A 23 -7.69 -7.60 8.70
N VAL A 24 -7.05 -7.85 9.84
CA VAL A 24 -5.71 -8.47 9.89
C VAL A 24 -5.76 -9.94 9.41
N GLY A 25 -6.80 -10.68 9.78
CA GLY A 25 -7.00 -12.07 9.32
C GLY A 25 -7.29 -12.20 7.82
N VAL A 26 -7.98 -11.23 7.22
CA VAL A 26 -8.24 -11.21 5.77
C VAL A 26 -6.98 -10.83 4.99
N LEU A 27 -6.15 -9.90 5.49
CA LEU A 27 -4.89 -9.53 4.85
C LEU A 27 -3.85 -10.68 4.89
N LEU A 28 -3.73 -11.38 6.03
CA LEU A 28 -2.89 -12.58 6.14
C LEU A 28 -3.44 -13.79 5.35
N GLY A 29 -4.77 -13.97 5.33
CA GLY A 29 -5.43 -15.04 4.57
C GLY A 29 -5.31 -14.88 3.05
N VAL A 30 -5.36 -13.65 2.53
CA VAL A 30 -5.15 -13.35 1.10
C VAL A 30 -3.68 -13.52 0.71
N PHE A 31 -2.74 -13.23 1.62
CA PHE A 31 -1.31 -13.42 1.38
C PHE A 31 -0.91 -14.91 1.26
N ALA A 32 -1.57 -15.80 2.02
CA ALA A 32 -1.32 -17.24 1.94
C ALA A 32 -1.85 -17.90 0.64
N VAL A 33 -2.94 -17.39 0.05
CA VAL A 33 -3.57 -17.98 -1.15
C VAL A 33 -2.84 -17.63 -2.46
N ARG A 34 -2.07 -16.53 -2.51
CA ARG A 34 -1.42 -16.06 -3.74
C ARG A 34 -0.07 -16.70 -4.06
N ARG A 35 0.58 -17.35 -3.09
CA ARG A 35 1.88 -18.04 -3.29
C ARG A 35 1.80 -19.27 -4.21
N GLY A 36 0.60 -19.65 -4.67
CA GLY A 36 0.35 -20.85 -5.49
C GLY A 36 -0.32 -20.63 -6.86
N ARG A 37 -0.53 -19.40 -7.34
CA ARG A 37 -1.13 -19.19 -8.67
C ARG A 37 -0.13 -18.61 -9.66
N VAL A 38 0.21 -19.42 -10.67
CA VAL A 38 0.94 -19.00 -11.87
C VAL A 38 0.06 -18.03 -12.66
N ALA A 39 0.57 -16.83 -12.93
CA ALA A 39 -0.14 -15.78 -13.64
C ALA A 39 -0.21 -16.07 -15.16
N PRO A 40 -1.36 -15.85 -15.84
CA PRO A 40 -1.45 -15.92 -17.29
C PRO A 40 -0.71 -14.75 -17.96
N ALA A 41 -0.16 -15.02 -19.14
CA ALA A 41 0.77 -14.17 -19.88
C ALA A 41 0.20 -12.76 -20.21
N ALA A 42 1.09 -11.77 -20.13
CA ALA A 42 0.81 -10.35 -20.32
C ALA A 42 0.35 -10.00 -21.75
N ALA A 43 -0.75 -9.25 -21.85
CA ALA A 43 -1.22 -8.64 -23.09
C ALA A 43 -0.33 -7.44 -23.47
N GLY A 44 -0.09 -7.28 -24.77
CA GLY A 44 0.86 -6.32 -25.36
C GLY A 44 0.56 -4.85 -25.05
N ALA A 45 1.65 -4.07 -24.97
CA ALA A 45 1.69 -2.67 -24.56
C ALA A 45 0.79 -1.76 -25.41
N ALA A 46 -0.27 -1.25 -24.79
CA ALA A 46 -1.03 -0.09 -25.27
C ALA A 46 -0.26 1.21 -24.96
N PRO A 47 -0.45 2.29 -25.74
CA PRO A 47 0.08 3.61 -25.40
C PRO A 47 -0.33 4.01 -23.98
N ALA A 48 0.58 4.70 -23.26
CA ALA A 48 0.40 5.06 -21.86
C ALA A 48 -0.90 5.87 -21.66
N ASP A 49 -1.91 5.23 -21.07
CA ASP A 49 -3.12 5.92 -20.64
C ASP A 49 -2.74 7.04 -19.65
N PRO A 50 -3.08 8.32 -19.93
CA PRO A 50 -2.79 9.45 -19.04
C PRO A 50 -3.29 9.23 -17.61
N GLN A 51 -4.40 8.50 -17.45
CA GLN A 51 -4.95 8.17 -16.13
C GLN A 51 -4.00 7.24 -15.36
N VAL A 52 -3.44 6.23 -16.01
CA VAL A 52 -2.50 5.29 -15.40
C VAL A 52 -1.17 5.97 -15.05
N ARG A 53 -0.69 6.88 -15.91
CA ARG A 53 0.49 7.69 -15.60
C ARG A 53 0.29 8.57 -14.36
N SER A 54 -0.91 9.11 -14.16
CA SER A 54 -1.23 9.89 -12.95
C SER A 54 -1.16 9.06 -11.68
N ILE A 55 -1.56 7.77 -11.74
CA ILE A 55 -1.47 6.84 -10.62
C ILE A 55 0.00 6.57 -10.27
N TYR A 56 0.87 6.37 -11.26
CA TYR A 56 2.32 6.18 -11.00
C TYR A 56 2.96 7.36 -10.26
N VAL A 57 2.62 8.59 -10.65
CA VAL A 57 3.16 9.79 -10.00
C VAL A 57 2.64 9.93 -8.57
N ARG A 58 1.33 9.71 -8.36
CA ARG A 58 0.73 9.71 -7.03
C ARG A 58 1.31 8.62 -6.14
N PHE A 59 1.57 7.43 -6.70
CA PHE A 59 2.20 6.32 -6.01
C PHE A 59 3.59 6.72 -5.50
N LEU A 60 4.42 7.31 -6.36
CA LEU A 60 5.75 7.80 -5.97
C LEU A 60 5.68 8.92 -4.92
N ALA A 61 4.73 9.84 -5.03
CA ALA A 61 4.55 10.91 -4.05
C ALA A 61 4.13 10.36 -2.67
N ALA A 62 3.25 9.36 -2.65
CA ALA A 62 2.84 8.69 -1.42
C ALA A 62 3.98 7.86 -0.80
N THR A 63 4.79 7.16 -1.60
CA THR A 63 5.98 6.46 -1.09
C THR A 63 7.01 7.43 -0.53
N ASP A 64 7.22 8.60 -1.18
CA ASP A 64 8.13 9.64 -0.68
C ASP A 64 7.60 10.23 0.64
N THR A 65 6.29 10.45 0.75
CA THR A 65 5.64 10.90 1.98
C THR A 65 5.83 9.88 3.10
N ALA A 66 5.53 8.61 2.83
CA ALA A 66 5.70 7.53 3.81
C ALA A 66 7.17 7.40 4.25
N HIS A 67 8.12 7.42 3.31
CA HIS A 67 9.56 7.36 3.61
C HIS A 67 9.98 8.48 4.57
N ASN A 68 9.61 9.72 4.26
CA ASN A 68 9.95 10.87 5.10
C ASN A 68 9.29 10.79 6.48
N SER A 69 8.04 10.33 6.55
CA SER A 69 7.34 10.18 7.81
C SER A 69 7.90 9.03 8.67
N ILE A 70 8.26 7.89 8.09
CA ILE A 70 8.89 6.76 8.83
C ILE A 70 10.19 7.22 9.50
N VAL A 71 11.00 8.02 8.81
CA VAL A 71 12.25 8.55 9.38
C VAL A 71 12.00 9.60 10.48
N ALA A 72 10.84 10.26 10.45
CA ALA A 72 10.50 11.33 11.37
C ALA A 72 9.72 10.87 12.62
N VAL A 73 9.03 9.73 12.57
CA VAL A 73 8.28 9.16 13.70
C VAL A 73 9.19 8.26 14.53
N ASP A 74 9.05 8.32 15.84
CA ASP A 74 9.77 7.43 16.76
C ASP A 74 9.36 5.97 16.53
N SER A 75 10.34 5.06 16.45
CA SER A 75 10.09 3.63 16.21
C SER A 75 9.21 2.97 17.27
N GLN A 76 9.23 3.44 18.52
CA GLN A 76 8.34 2.92 19.57
C GLN A 76 6.90 3.34 19.33
N VAL A 77 6.69 4.58 18.86
CA VAL A 77 5.37 5.07 18.48
C VAL A 77 4.80 4.29 17.31
N LEU A 78 5.63 3.93 16.32
CA LEU A 78 5.21 3.10 15.19
C LEU A 78 4.80 1.69 15.63
N ALA A 79 5.54 1.08 16.55
CA ALA A 79 5.26 -0.28 17.03
C ALA A 79 3.94 -0.39 17.80
N ASP A 80 3.55 0.67 18.51
CA ASP A 80 2.35 0.70 19.35
C ASP A 80 1.11 1.28 18.62
N ALA A 81 1.29 1.90 17.46
CA ALA A 81 0.22 2.60 16.76
C ALA A 81 -0.70 1.65 15.97
N ASP A 82 -1.99 1.70 16.27
CA ASP A 82 -3.03 1.19 15.38
C ASP A 82 -3.25 2.18 14.21
N LEU A 83 -3.57 1.68 13.02
CA LEU A 83 -3.82 2.51 11.84
C LEU A 83 -4.95 3.52 12.05
N GLU A 84 -6.05 3.14 12.70
CA GLU A 84 -7.18 4.03 12.98
C GLU A 84 -6.74 5.16 13.92
N GLN A 85 -6.01 4.81 14.99
CA GLN A 85 -5.45 5.78 15.92
C GLN A 85 -4.42 6.69 15.25
N ALA A 86 -3.61 6.16 14.35
CA ALA A 86 -2.62 6.91 13.60
C ALA A 86 -3.28 7.94 12.65
N LEU A 87 -4.41 7.60 12.01
CA LEU A 87 -5.17 8.51 11.16
C LEU A 87 -5.79 9.69 11.92
N GLU A 88 -6.09 9.51 13.21
CA GLU A 88 -6.65 10.53 14.10
C GLU A 88 -5.59 11.20 14.98
N SER A 89 -4.35 10.70 14.97
CA SER A 89 -3.26 11.14 15.84
C SER A 89 -3.01 12.64 15.74
N ALA A 90 -2.70 13.29 16.87
CA ALA A 90 -2.27 14.68 16.90
C ALA A 90 -0.89 14.90 16.25
N ASP A 91 -0.04 13.86 16.18
CA ASP A 91 1.24 13.90 15.51
C ASP A 91 1.05 13.97 13.99
N PRO A 92 1.45 15.08 13.33
CA PRO A 92 1.30 15.23 11.89
C PRO A 92 2.10 14.20 11.09
N ASN A 93 3.24 13.72 11.59
CA ASN A 93 4.07 12.74 10.89
C ASN A 93 3.42 11.35 10.91
N LEU A 94 2.93 10.92 12.07
CA LEU A 94 2.20 9.65 12.20
C LEU A 94 0.91 9.67 11.36
N ARG A 95 0.18 10.78 11.38
CA ARG A 95 -1.02 10.95 10.56
C ARG A 95 -0.73 10.93 9.06
N SER A 96 0.35 11.60 8.66
CA SER A 96 0.81 11.63 7.27
C SER A 96 1.22 10.24 6.79
N LEU A 97 1.94 9.48 7.64
CA LEU A 97 2.33 8.10 7.36
C LEU A 97 1.10 7.21 7.15
N ALA A 98 0.15 7.26 8.08
CA ALA A 98 -1.08 6.46 8.00
C ALA A 98 -1.87 6.74 6.72
N ARG A 99 -2.03 8.02 6.36
CA ARG A 99 -2.68 8.41 5.11
C ARG A 99 -1.93 7.91 3.88
N ALA A 100 -0.61 8.04 3.88
CA ALA A 100 0.22 7.56 2.78
C ALA A 100 0.10 6.04 2.59
N ILE A 101 0.04 5.26 3.67
CA ILE A 101 -0.17 3.80 3.61
C ILE A 101 -1.54 3.47 2.99
N VAL A 102 -2.61 4.15 3.41
CA VAL A 102 -3.96 3.96 2.85
C VAL A 102 -4.00 4.33 1.36
N ASP A 103 -3.41 5.47 0.99
CA ASP A 103 -3.33 5.90 -0.40
C ASP A 103 -2.54 4.90 -1.26
N LEU A 104 -1.44 4.36 -0.73
CA LEU A 104 -0.64 3.34 -1.42
C LEU A 104 -1.42 2.05 -1.66
N ASP A 105 -2.15 1.54 -0.67
CA ASP A 105 -2.98 0.33 -0.86
C ASP A 105 -4.06 0.56 -1.93
N GLY A 106 -4.74 1.71 -1.87
CA GLY A 106 -5.73 2.11 -2.88
C GLY A 106 -5.12 2.14 -4.30
N MET A 107 -3.96 2.77 -4.45
CA MET A 107 -3.26 2.84 -5.73
C MET A 107 -2.75 1.49 -6.21
N VAL A 108 -2.23 0.62 -5.33
CA VAL A 108 -1.83 -0.75 -5.71
C VAL A 108 -3.03 -1.54 -6.24
N ASN A 109 -4.23 -1.35 -5.65
CA ASN A 109 -5.46 -1.96 -6.14
C ASN A 109 -5.89 -1.41 -7.50
N GLU A 110 -5.78 -0.10 -7.73
CA GLU A 110 -6.01 0.49 -9.05
C GLU A 110 -5.01 -0.04 -10.09
N LEU A 111 -3.72 -0.12 -9.74
CA LEU A 111 -2.67 -0.63 -10.63
C LEU A 111 -2.89 -2.10 -10.98
N ARG A 112 -3.39 -2.93 -10.07
CA ARG A 112 -3.74 -4.34 -10.38
C ARG A 112 -4.78 -4.47 -11.49
N ILE A 113 -5.62 -3.46 -11.68
CA ILE A 113 -6.67 -3.44 -12.70
C ILE A 113 -6.12 -2.86 -14.01
N LEU A 114 -5.30 -1.80 -13.93
CA LEU A 114 -4.99 -0.94 -15.06
C LEU A 114 -3.56 -1.10 -15.62
N ALA A 115 -2.62 -1.60 -14.83
CA ALA A 115 -1.20 -1.61 -15.19
C ALA A 115 -0.69 -2.99 -15.62
N PRO A 116 0.37 -3.04 -16.44
CA PRO A 116 1.04 -4.29 -16.79
C PRO A 116 1.62 -5.00 -15.56
N ALA A 117 1.67 -6.33 -15.60
CA ALA A 117 2.15 -7.16 -14.50
C ALA A 117 3.51 -6.75 -13.91
N PRO A 118 4.55 -6.42 -14.69
CA PRO A 118 5.84 -5.99 -14.13
C PRO A 118 5.75 -4.73 -13.27
N VAL A 119 4.86 -3.80 -13.61
CA VAL A 119 4.63 -2.57 -12.84
C VAL A 119 3.88 -2.89 -11.55
N VAL A 120 2.89 -3.77 -11.62
CA VAL A 120 2.12 -4.22 -10.45
C VAL A 120 3.02 -4.95 -9.47
N ASP A 121 3.87 -5.87 -9.93
CA ASP A 121 4.77 -6.63 -9.09
C ASP A 121 5.74 -5.69 -8.36
N SER A 122 6.34 -4.73 -9.09
CA SER A 122 7.22 -3.73 -8.48
C SER A 122 6.51 -2.82 -7.49
N ALA A 123 5.27 -2.39 -7.79
CA ALA A 123 4.47 -1.58 -6.86
C ALA A 123 4.13 -2.36 -5.57
N VAL A 124 3.78 -3.64 -5.68
CA VAL A 124 3.49 -4.50 -4.52
C VAL A 124 4.74 -4.70 -3.67
N GLU A 125 5.90 -4.96 -4.27
CA GLU A 125 7.16 -5.08 -3.54
C GLU A 125 7.56 -3.78 -2.83
N PHE A 126 7.33 -2.64 -3.48
CA PHE A 126 7.64 -1.35 -2.90
C PHE A 126 6.68 -1.02 -1.74
N PHE A 127 5.38 -1.24 -1.92
CA PHE A 127 4.39 -1.07 -0.85
C PHE A 127 4.70 -1.99 0.34
N GLY A 128 4.98 -3.27 0.09
CA GLY A 128 5.35 -4.22 1.13
C GLY A 128 6.57 -3.78 1.93
N PHE A 129 7.59 -3.24 1.27
CA PHE A 129 8.74 -2.69 1.99
C PHE A 129 8.40 -1.48 2.88
N VAL A 130 7.54 -0.58 2.41
CA VAL A 130 7.12 0.59 3.21
C VAL A 130 6.32 0.14 4.42
N THR A 131 5.41 -0.83 4.26
CA THR A 131 4.62 -1.37 5.38
C THR A 131 5.50 -2.14 6.37
N ASP A 132 6.41 -2.97 5.89
CA ASP A 132 7.33 -3.74 6.74
C ASP A 132 8.21 -2.79 7.56
N SER A 133 8.77 -1.77 6.92
CA SER A 133 9.60 -0.75 7.60
C SER A 133 8.80 0.10 8.60
N THR A 134 7.49 0.23 8.39
CA THR A 134 6.60 0.91 9.34
C THR A 134 6.33 0.03 10.56
N MET A 135 6.03 -1.25 10.36
CA MET A 135 5.72 -2.19 11.44
C MET A 135 6.96 -2.53 12.29
N ASP A 136 8.09 -2.79 11.64
CA ASP A 136 9.32 -3.21 12.32
C ASP A 136 10.12 -2.00 12.84
N GLY A 137 9.79 -0.80 12.34
CA GLY A 137 10.59 0.40 12.55
C GLY A 137 11.90 0.38 11.75
N VAL A 138 12.60 1.52 11.75
CA VAL A 138 13.88 1.69 11.06
C VAL A 138 15.01 1.82 12.08
N HIS A 139 15.89 0.83 12.11
CA HIS A 139 17.07 0.81 13.00
C HIS A 139 18.36 1.27 12.32
N ASP A 140 18.44 1.13 10.99
CA ASP A 140 19.54 1.62 10.16
C ASP A 140 18.96 2.54 9.07
N CYS A 141 19.10 3.84 9.27
CA CYS A 141 18.56 4.85 8.35
C CYS A 141 19.27 4.85 6.99
N ASP A 142 20.54 4.47 6.93
CA ASP A 142 21.30 4.50 5.69
C ASP A 142 20.97 3.28 4.82
N ASP A 143 20.87 2.09 5.43
CA ASP A 143 20.35 0.89 4.72
C ASP A 143 18.91 1.13 4.24
N PHE A 144 18.04 1.69 5.09
CA PHE A 144 16.67 2.01 4.73
C PHE A 144 16.59 2.94 3.51
N ARG A 145 17.37 4.04 3.49
CA ARG A 145 17.42 4.97 2.35
C ARG A 145 17.96 4.32 1.08
N ALA A 146 18.99 3.48 1.19
CA ALA A 146 19.55 2.77 0.04
C ALA A 146 18.51 1.80 -0.56
N ARG A 147 17.85 1.02 0.30
CA ARG A 147 16.78 0.07 -0.07
C ARG A 147 15.55 0.75 -0.64
N TYR A 148 15.18 1.91 -0.11
CA TYR A 148 14.12 2.77 -0.64
C TYR A 148 14.45 3.23 -2.06
N THR A 149 15.66 3.78 -2.25
CA THR A 149 16.13 4.28 -3.55
C THR A 149 16.18 3.17 -4.60
N ALA A 150 16.62 1.97 -4.21
CA ALA A 150 16.62 0.80 -5.08
C ALA A 150 15.21 0.42 -5.55
N ARG A 151 14.22 0.41 -4.66
CA ARG A 151 12.82 0.09 -4.97
C ARG A 151 12.16 1.16 -5.83
N LYS A 152 12.40 2.44 -5.51
CA LYS A 152 11.95 3.57 -6.33
C LYS A 152 12.50 3.47 -7.76
N SER A 153 13.78 3.13 -7.90
CA SER A 153 14.41 2.93 -9.21
C SER A 153 13.80 1.75 -9.95
N ALA A 154 13.62 0.60 -9.28
CA ALA A 154 13.00 -0.59 -9.87
C ALA A 154 11.58 -0.32 -10.37
N PHE A 155 10.76 0.41 -9.61
CA PHE A 155 9.41 0.79 -10.04
C PHE A 155 9.43 1.71 -11.26
N VAL A 156 10.30 2.74 -11.25
CA VAL A 156 10.45 3.65 -12.40
C VAL A 156 10.95 2.90 -13.64
N ASP A 157 11.88 1.97 -13.49
CA ASP A 157 12.35 1.15 -14.60
C ASP A 157 11.24 0.23 -15.13
N ALA A 158 10.45 -0.40 -14.26
CA ALA A 158 9.31 -1.22 -14.67
C ALA A 158 8.28 -0.41 -15.47
N VAL A 159 7.99 0.83 -15.04
CA VAL A 159 7.10 1.76 -15.77
C VAL A 159 7.69 2.14 -17.13
N ARG A 160 8.99 2.47 -17.18
CA ARG A 160 9.68 2.82 -18.43
C ARG A 160 9.68 1.67 -19.42
N ASP A 161 10.04 0.48 -18.96
CA ASP A 161 10.08 -0.73 -19.79
C ASP A 161 8.69 -1.09 -20.31
N ALA A 162 7.65 -0.96 -19.47
CA ALA A 162 6.25 -1.17 -19.87
C ALA A 162 5.77 -0.22 -20.97
N HIS A 163 6.35 0.99 -21.05
CA HIS A 163 6.04 1.98 -22.08
C HIS A 163 7.06 2.05 -23.22
N GLY A 164 8.04 1.13 -23.25
CA GLY A 164 9.07 1.09 -24.29
C GLY A 164 10.10 2.23 -24.22
N GLU A 165 10.14 2.96 -23.10
CA GLU A 165 11.11 4.03 -22.85
C GLU A 165 12.43 3.43 -22.34
N ARG A 166 13.23 2.80 -23.23
CA ARG A 166 14.55 2.28 -22.82
C ARG A 166 15.47 3.43 -22.36
N ARG A 167 16.19 3.21 -21.26
CA ARG A 167 17.27 4.10 -20.81
C ARG A 167 18.18 4.43 -22.00
N LEU A 168 18.45 5.72 -22.21
CA LEU A 168 19.57 6.17 -23.01
C LEU A 168 20.84 5.73 -22.27
N SER A 169 21.31 4.51 -22.54
CA SER A 169 22.58 4.03 -22.03
C SER A 169 23.67 4.95 -22.59
N SER A 170 24.27 5.77 -21.72
CA SER A 170 25.51 6.48 -22.03
C SER A 170 26.57 5.44 -22.38
N ARG A 171 27.01 5.45 -23.64
CA ARG A 171 28.26 4.81 -24.07
C ARG A 171 29.46 5.49 -23.43
#